data_AF-A0A354HQL7-F1
#
_entry.id   AF-A0A354HQL7-F1
#
_cell.length_a   1.000
_cell.length_b   1.000
_cell.length_c   1.000
_cell.angle_alpha   90.00
_cell.angle_beta   90.00
_cell.angle_gamma   90.00
#
_symmetry.space_group_name_H-M   'P 1'
#
loop_
_entity.id
_entity.type
_entity.pdbx_description
1 polymer ?
#
loop_
_entity_poly.entity_id
_entity_poly.type
_entity_poly.pdbx_seq_one_letter_code
_entity_poly.pdbx_strand_id
1 'polypeptide(L)' 'KEPILAKFRPHIFFDDQQSYCLSAAGKVPTGHVPSGIANKQECI' A
#
# COMPACT_ATOMS: atom_id res chain seq x y z
N LYS A 1 1.86 -2.94 -8.28
CA LYS A 1 2.54 -3.28 -7.01
C LYS A 1 2.64 -4.80 -6.76
N GLU A 2 1.86 -5.63 -7.46
CA GLU A 2 1.93 -7.10 -7.44
C GLU A 2 3.35 -7.72 -7.59
N PRO A 3 4.21 -7.27 -8.52
CA PRO A 3 5.48 -7.97 -8.79
C PRO A 3 6.50 -7.80 -7.65
N ILE A 4 6.49 -6.64 -6.98
CA ILE A 4 7.43 -6.35 -5.89
C ILE A 4 7.01 -7.09 -4.61
N LEU A 5 5.70 -7.22 -4.32
CA LEU A 5 5.20 -7.98 -3.17
C LEU A 5 5.56 -9.47 -3.28
N ALA A 6 5.47 -10.05 -4.47
CA ALA A 6 5.84 -11.45 -4.70
C ALA A 6 7.33 -11.73 -4.46
N LYS A 7 8.20 -10.78 -4.82
CA LYS A 7 9.66 -10.93 -4.65
C LYS A 7 10.14 -10.56 -3.25
N PHE A 8 9.52 -9.55 -2.64
CA PHE A 8 9.91 -9.01 -1.33
C PHE A 8 9.28 -9.77 -0.16
N ARG A 9 8.13 -10.42 -0.38
CA ARG A 9 7.38 -11.20 0.63
C ARG A 9 7.22 -10.45 1.97
N PRO A 10 6.64 -9.25 1.96
CA PRO A 10 6.40 -8.50 3.19
C PRO A 10 5.43 -9.26 4.10
N HIS A 11 5.53 -9.03 5.41
CA HIS A 11 4.62 -9.65 6.38
C HIS A 11 3.28 -8.92 6.45
N ILE A 12 3.27 -7.61 6.15
CA ILE A 12 2.09 -6.75 6.11
C ILE A 12 2.30 -5.69 5.00
N PHE A 13 1.23 -5.31 4.29
CA PHE A 13 1.22 -4.26 3.27
C PHE A 13 0.15 -3.20 3.57
N PHE A 14 0.47 -1.92 3.37
CA PHE A 14 -0.45 -0.80 3.56
C PHE A 14 -0.49 0.09 2.32
N ASP A 15 -1.69 0.51 1.93
CA ASP A 15 -1.89 1.42 0.79
C ASP A 15 -3.16 2.26 1.00
N ASP A 16 -3.18 3.48 0.46
CA ASP A 16 -4.33 4.38 0.50
C ASP A 16 -5.33 4.10 -0.64
N GLN A 17 -4.93 3.34 -1.65
CA GLN A 17 -5.78 2.94 -2.77
C GLN A 17 -6.39 1.56 -2.54
N GLN A 18 -7.72 1.53 -2.48
CA GLN A 18 -8.48 0.30 -2.26
C GLN A 18 -8.26 -0.74 -3.36
N SER A 19 -8.13 -0.31 -4.62
CA SER A 19 -7.87 -1.21 -5.76
C SER A 19 -6.54 -1.97 -5.62
N TYR A 20 -5.49 -1.32 -5.12
CA TYR A 20 -4.21 -1.97 -4.83
C TYR A 20 -4.29 -2.88 -3.61
N CYS A 21 -5.06 -2.48 -2.59
CA CYS A 21 -5.29 -3.32 -1.43
C CYS A 21 -5.99 -4.63 -1.80
N LEU A 22 -7.01 -4.57 -2.65
CA LEU A 22 -7.76 -5.76 -3.11
C LEU A 22 -6.87 -6.73 -3.90
N SER A 23 -6.00 -6.21 -4.77
CA SER A 23 -5.03 -7.04 -5.51
C SER A 23 -4.01 -7.71 -4.58
N ALA A 24 -3.54 -6.99 -3.56
CA ALA A 24 -2.53 -7.47 -2.62
C ALA A 24 -3.08 -8.40 -1.53
N ALA A 25 -4.35 -8.25 -1.14
CA ALA A 25 -4.99 -9.04 -0.08
C ALA A 25 -4.96 -10.55 -0.33
N GLY A 26 -4.92 -10.98 -1.60
CA GLY A 26 -4.77 -12.39 -1.96
C GLY A 26 -3.38 -12.99 -1.73
N LYS A 27 -2.37 -12.15 -1.42
CA LYS A 27 -0.96 -12.56 -1.28
C LYS A 27 -0.34 -12.20 0.07
N VAL A 28 -0.78 -11.10 0.68
CA VAL A 28 -0.23 -10.58 1.95
C VAL A 28 -1.35 -9.94 2.77
N PRO A 29 -1.32 -10.06 4.11
CA PRO A 29 -2.17 -9.26 4.98
C PRO A 29 -2.07 -7.77 4.62
N THR A 30 -3.18 -7.20 4.18
CA THR A 30 -3.22 -5.85 3.62
C THR A 30 -4.17 -4.97 4.41
N GLY A 31 -3.69 -3.80 4.85
CA GLY A 31 -4.50 -2.76 5.48
C GLY A 31 -4.72 -1.59 4.53
N HIS A 32 -5.99 -1.23 4.30
CA HIS A 32 -6.32 0.02 3.61
C HIS A 32 -6.21 1.18 4.60
N VAL A 33 -5.55 2.27 4.19
CA VAL A 33 -5.40 3.48 5.00
C VAL A 33 -6.42 4.52 4.52
N PRO A 34 -7.55 4.72 5.23
CA PRO A 34 -8.51 5.76 4.87
C PRO A 34 -7.92 7.14 5.15
N SER A 35 -7.77 7.95 4.08
CA SER A 35 -7.25 9.32 4.10
C SER A 35 -5.81 9.44 4.60
N GLY A 36 -4.85 9.29 3.69
CA GLY A 36 -3.45 9.64 3.96
C GLY A 36 -3.29 11.14 4.20
N ILE A 37 -2.42 11.51 5.14
CA ILE A 37 -1.94 12.90 5.25
C ILE A 37 -1.17 13.20 3.97
N ALA A 38 -1.72 14.10 3.14
CA ALA A 38 -0.96 14.66 2.04
C ALA A 38 0.15 15.53 2.64
N ASN A 39 1.40 15.17 2.36
CA ASN A 39 2.52 16.01 2.76
C ASN A 39 2.35 17.39 2.12
N LYS A 40 2.39 18.44 2.95
CA LYS A 40 2.48 19.80 2.43
C LYS A 40 3.80 19.89 1.68
N GLN A 41 3.75 20.37 0.45
CA GLN A 41 4.95 20.63 -0.32
C GLN A 41 5.66 21.78 0.39
N GLU A 42 6.72 21.49 1.16
CA GLU A 42 7.58 22.55 1.67
C GLU A 42 8.21 23.25 0.47
N CYS A 43 7.92 24.54 0.32
CA CYS A 43 8.63 25.40 -0.61
C CYS A 43 10.06 25.52 -0.08
N ILE A 44 11.02 24.96 -0.83
CA ILE A 44 12.46 25.21 -0.64
C ILE A 44 12.85 26.60 -1.11
#